data_AF-A0A6I5RK62-F1
#
_entry.id   AF-A0A6I5RK62-F1
#
_cell.length_a   1.000
_cell.length_b   1.000
_cell.length_c   1.000
_cell.angle_alpha   90.00
_cell.angle_beta   90.00
_cell.angle_gamma   90.00
#
_symmetry.space_group_name_H-M   'P 1'
#
loop_
_entity.id
_entity.type
_entity.pdbx_description
1 polymer ?
#
loop_
_entity_poly.entity_id
_entity_poly.type
_entity_poly.pdbx_seq_one_letter_code
_entity_poly.pdbx_strand_id
1 'polypeptide(L)'
;MQLLSLLGIEVPGLEMSLSEIPNQYTSDGKPQVLVYGPTNCNPTAQTLAALAQQNIPHSFRNSNSIDQEELGAVILSVPKNAPGETPLVLINGRILVNPSVLEILTEYNQMLPTI
;
A
#
# COMPACT_ATOMS: atom_id res chain seq x y z
N MET A 1 -16.10 -2.69 -17.21
CA MET A 1 -15.67 -3.86 -16.42
C MET A 1 -16.88 -4.34 -15.60
N GLN A 2 -17.76 -5.19 -16.15
CA GLN A 2 -19.01 -5.59 -15.45
C GLN A 2 -19.38 -7.08 -15.67
N LEU A 3 -18.48 -7.91 -16.21
CA LEU A 3 -18.82 -9.27 -16.64
C LEU A 3 -18.58 -10.36 -15.57
N LEU A 4 -17.88 -10.08 -14.46
CA LEU A 4 -17.54 -11.10 -13.46
C LEU A 4 -18.60 -11.25 -12.35
N SER A 5 -19.31 -10.18 -11.99
CA SER A 5 -20.41 -10.23 -11.02
C SER A 5 -21.61 -11.04 -11.50
N LEU A 6 -21.78 -11.20 -12.82
CA LEU A 6 -22.81 -12.03 -13.44
C LEU A 6 -22.61 -13.55 -13.26
N LEU A 7 -21.44 -13.99 -12.80
CA LEU A 7 -21.11 -15.41 -12.59
C LEU A 7 -21.16 -15.85 -11.12
N GLY A 8 -21.56 -14.96 -10.19
CA GLY A 8 -21.65 -15.26 -8.76
C GLY A 8 -20.29 -15.52 -8.09
N ILE A 9 -19.19 -15.07 -8.70
CA ILE A 9 -17.84 -15.20 -8.12
C ILE A 9 -17.54 -13.90 -7.38
N GLU A 10 -17.47 -13.99 -6.05
CA GLU A 10 -16.98 -12.90 -5.20
C GLU A 10 -15.47 -12.77 -5.39
N VAL A 11 -15.02 -11.60 -5.86
CA VAL A 11 -13.60 -11.27 -5.97
C VAL A 11 -13.24 -10.38 -4.78
N PRO A 12 -12.43 -10.87 -3.82
CA PRO A 12 -12.05 -10.08 -2.64
C PRO A 12 -11.43 -8.74 -3.04
N GLY A 13 -11.86 -7.67 -2.38
CA GLY A 13 -11.30 -6.32 -2.57
C GLY A 13 -11.73 -5.61 -3.86
N LEU A 14 -12.58 -6.22 -4.71
CA LEU A 14 -13.06 -5.57 -5.94
C LEU A 14 -13.87 -4.30 -5.67
N GLU A 15 -14.65 -4.31 -4.59
CA GLU A 15 -15.53 -3.19 -4.19
C GLU A 15 -14.86 -2.23 -3.21
N MET A 16 -13.67 -2.56 -2.69
CA MET A 16 -12.95 -1.73 -1.72
C MET A 16 -12.07 -0.71 -2.46
N SER A 17 -12.30 0.58 -2.22
CA SER A 17 -11.41 1.64 -2.69
C SER A 17 -10.12 1.68 -1.88
N LEU A 18 -9.00 2.00 -2.51
CA LEU A 18 -7.72 2.20 -1.82
C LEU A 18 -7.82 3.27 -0.71
N SER A 19 -8.70 4.26 -0.84
CA SER A 19 -8.93 5.28 0.20
C SER A 19 -9.63 4.74 1.45
N GLU A 20 -10.30 3.60 1.37
CA GLU A 20 -11.04 2.96 2.46
C GLU A 20 -10.16 2.03 3.30
N ILE A 21 -8.96 1.70 2.80
CA ILE A 21 -7.97 0.92 3.53
C ILE A 21 -7.63 1.63 4.85
N PRO A 22 -7.74 0.94 6.00
CA PRO A 22 -7.61 1.58 7.30
C PRO A 22 -6.16 1.94 7.65
N ASN A 23 -6.00 2.90 8.56
CA ASN A 23 -4.72 3.37 9.12
C ASN A 23 -3.77 4.04 8.11
N GLN A 24 -4.30 4.68 7.07
CA GLN A 24 -3.54 5.58 6.19
C GLN A 24 -3.19 6.92 6.86
N TYR A 25 -3.64 7.12 8.09
CA TYR A 25 -3.27 8.22 8.96
C TYR A 25 -2.98 7.69 10.37
N THR A 26 -2.03 8.31 11.05
CA THR A 26 -1.71 8.05 12.45
C THR A 26 -2.83 8.56 13.36
N SER A 27 -2.78 8.18 14.64
CA SER A 27 -3.74 8.66 15.65
C SER A 27 -3.70 10.18 15.89
N ASP A 28 -2.59 10.84 15.59
CA ASP A 28 -2.44 12.31 15.61
C ASP A 28 -2.76 12.97 14.25
N GLY A 29 -3.32 12.22 13.29
CA GLY A 29 -3.82 12.74 12.02
C GLY A 29 -2.75 13.01 10.96
N LYS A 30 -1.51 12.54 11.16
CA LYS A 30 -0.47 12.64 10.13
C LYS A 30 -0.68 11.56 9.07
N PRO A 31 -0.35 11.81 7.79
CA PRO A 31 -0.30 10.76 6.79
C PRO A 31 0.58 9.61 7.25
N GLN A 32 0.19 8.38 6.93
CA GLN A 32 0.93 7.16 7.25
C GLN A 32 1.11 6.30 6.01
N VAL A 33 2.34 5.88 5.76
CA VAL A 33 2.71 5.03 4.63
C VAL A 33 2.45 3.57 4.98
N LEU A 34 1.68 2.84 4.17
CA LEU A 34 1.49 1.40 4.37
C LEU A 34 2.39 0.63 3.41
N VAL A 35 3.24 -0.25 3.96
CA VAL A 35 4.18 -1.05 3.17
C VAL A 35 3.73 -2.51 3.22
N TYR A 36 3.41 -3.09 2.07
CA TYR A 36 2.95 -4.45 1.90
C TYR A 36 4.07 -5.35 1.40
N GLY A 37 4.16 -6.53 2.01
CA GLY A 37 5.09 -7.59 1.59
C GLY A 37 5.03 -8.77 2.56
N PRO A 38 5.70 -9.89 2.28
CA PRO A 38 5.88 -10.95 3.25
C PRO A 38 6.99 -10.57 4.25
N THR A 39 6.89 -11.03 5.49
CA THR A 39 7.81 -10.68 6.61
C THR A 39 9.30 -10.89 6.30
N ASN A 40 9.64 -11.84 5.43
CA ASN A 40 11.03 -12.20 5.10
C ASN A 40 11.51 -11.61 3.76
N CYS A 41 10.86 -10.59 3.22
CA CYS A 41 11.27 -9.92 1.98
C CYS A 41 12.33 -8.85 2.27
N ASN A 42 13.57 -9.07 1.82
CA ASN A 42 14.67 -8.12 2.01
C ASN A 42 14.36 -6.71 1.43
N PRO A 43 13.85 -6.58 0.18
CA PRO A 43 13.39 -5.29 -0.33
C PRO A 43 12.39 -4.56 0.58
N THR A 44 11.41 -5.28 1.16
CA THR A 44 10.43 -4.70 2.08
C THR A 44 11.08 -4.19 3.36
N ALA A 45 11.98 -4.99 3.94
CA ALA A 45 12.74 -4.60 5.14
C ALA A 45 13.59 -3.34 4.89
N GLN A 46 14.20 -3.23 3.71
CA GLN A 46 14.97 -2.05 3.32
C GLN A 46 14.10 -0.80 3.19
N THR A 47 12.92 -0.91 2.57
CA THR A 47 11.96 0.20 2.50
C THR A 47 11.54 0.66 3.91
N LEU A 48 11.16 -0.27 4.79
CA LEU A 48 10.78 0.06 6.18
C LEU A 48 11.90 0.77 6.93
N ALA A 49 13.14 0.25 6.83
CA ALA A 49 14.30 0.86 7.46
C ALA A 49 14.55 2.29 6.94
N ALA A 50 14.40 2.52 5.64
CA ALA A 50 14.56 3.85 5.06
C ALA A 50 13.47 4.83 5.51
N LEU A 51 12.21 4.40 5.61
CA LEU A 51 11.12 5.24 6.13
C LEU A 51 11.37 5.61 7.60
N ALA A 52 11.86 4.66 8.40
CA ALA A 52 12.25 4.91 9.79
C ALA A 52 13.37 5.95 9.90
N GLN A 53 14.42 5.84 9.07
CA GLN A 53 15.53 6.82 9.05
C GLN A 53 15.08 8.24 8.68
N GLN A 54 14.07 8.36 7.81
CA GLN A 54 13.51 9.65 7.40
C GLN A 54 12.42 10.18 8.36
N ASN A 55 12.15 9.48 9.47
CA ASN A 55 11.07 9.79 10.42
C ASN A 55 9.68 9.88 9.75
N ILE A 56 9.45 9.07 8.71
CA ILE A 56 8.14 9.01 8.05
C ILE A 56 7.26 8.01 8.82
N PRO A 57 6.05 8.40 9.25
CA PRO A 57 5.11 7.47 9.85
C PRO A 57 4.76 6.35 8.86
N HIS A 58 4.95 5.10 9.26
CA HIS A 58 4.68 3.95 8.41
C HIS A 58 4.11 2.77 9.18
N SER A 59 3.47 1.84 8.48
CA SER A 59 3.02 0.55 9.02
C SER A 59 3.38 -0.56 8.05
N PHE A 60 3.86 -1.68 8.60
CA PHE A 60 4.04 -2.88 7.82
C PHE A 60 2.75 -3.69 7.74
N ARG A 61 2.40 -4.12 6.53
CA ARG A 61 1.27 -4.97 6.19
C ARG A 61 1.78 -6.32 5.71
N ASN A 62 1.75 -7.32 6.59
CA ASN A 62 2.15 -8.67 6.24
C ASN A 62 1.11 -9.31 5.30
N SER A 63 1.48 -9.45 4.03
CA SER A 63 0.62 -10.04 2.99
C SER A 63 0.12 -11.46 3.33
N ASN A 64 0.80 -12.20 4.21
CA ASN A 64 0.39 -13.55 4.61
C ASN A 64 -0.71 -13.59 5.68
N SER A 65 -0.99 -12.47 6.36
CA SER A 65 -1.88 -12.43 7.52
C SER A 65 -2.84 -11.24 7.55
N ILE A 66 -2.80 -10.39 6.53
CA ILE A 66 -3.72 -9.27 6.40
C ILE A 66 -5.09 -9.72 5.89
N ASP A 67 -6.09 -8.86 6.08
CA ASP A 67 -7.42 -9.05 5.54
C ASP A 67 -7.40 -9.25 4.01
N GLN A 68 -8.22 -10.18 3.52
CA GLN A 68 -8.25 -10.56 2.11
C GLN A 68 -8.88 -9.50 1.22
N GLU A 69 -9.81 -8.70 1.73
CA GLU A 69 -10.38 -7.58 0.97
C GLU A 69 -9.34 -6.47 0.79
N GLU A 70 -8.60 -6.12 1.86
CA GLU A 70 -7.49 -5.16 1.77
C GLU A 70 -6.41 -5.65 0.78
N LEU A 71 -5.97 -6.91 0.92
CA LEU A 71 -4.97 -7.48 0.01
C LEU A 71 -5.47 -7.50 -1.43
N GLY A 72 -6.73 -7.86 -1.64
CA GLY A 72 -7.39 -7.87 -2.94
C GLY A 72 -7.39 -6.50 -3.60
N ALA A 73 -7.81 -5.45 -2.88
CA ALA A 73 -7.84 -4.08 -3.37
C ALA A 73 -6.45 -3.58 -3.79
N VAL A 74 -5.42 -3.91 -3.00
CA VAL A 74 -4.02 -3.59 -3.31
C VAL A 74 -3.56 -4.30 -4.58
N ILE A 75 -3.74 -5.63 -4.66
CA ILE A 75 -3.29 -6.43 -5.82
C ILE A 75 -4.00 -6.01 -7.11
N LEU A 76 -5.32 -5.75 -7.05
CA LEU A 76 -6.11 -5.30 -8.20
C LEU A 76 -5.65 -3.94 -8.74
N SER A 77 -5.01 -3.13 -7.90
CA SER A 77 -4.47 -1.81 -8.24
C SER A 77 -3.06 -1.88 -8.85
N VAL A 78 -2.39 -3.02 -8.78
CA VAL A 78 -1.03 -3.22 -9.29
C VAL A 78 -1.04 -3.57 -10.78
N PRO A 79 -0.15 -2.98 -11.62
CA PRO A 79 0.00 -3.38 -13.01
C PRO A 79 0.33 -4.88 -13.15
N LYS A 80 -0.31 -5.58 -14.09
CA LYS A 80 -0.12 -7.04 -14.29
C LYS A 80 1.32 -7.48 -14.56
N ASN A 81 2.17 -6.55 -15.01
CA ASN A 81 3.59 -6.76 -15.31
C ASN A 81 4.52 -6.29 -14.18
N ALA A 82 3.98 -5.96 -13.00
CA ALA A 82 4.78 -5.61 -11.84
C ALA A 82 5.72 -6.77 -11.46
N PRO A 83 6.99 -6.47 -11.10
CA PRO A 83 7.90 -7.49 -10.60
C PRO A 83 7.37 -8.11 -9.31
N GLY A 84 7.36 -9.44 -9.25
CA GLY A 84 7.04 -10.18 -8.02
C GLY A 84 8.07 -9.94 -6.91
N GLU A 85 7.71 -10.26 -5.68
CA GLU A 85 8.59 -10.16 -4.49
C GLU A 85 9.16 -8.75 -4.23
N THR A 86 8.46 -7.71 -4.70
CA THR A 86 8.81 -6.31 -4.44
C THR A 86 7.86 -5.69 -3.41
N PRO A 87 8.31 -4.67 -2.66
CA PRO A 87 7.43 -3.97 -1.75
C PRO A 87 6.38 -3.19 -2.53
N LEU A 88 5.14 -3.29 -2.10
CA LEU A 88 4.07 -2.43 -2.56
C LEU A 88 3.84 -1.37 -1.47
N VAL A 89 3.69 -0.12 -1.87
CA VAL A 89 3.54 0.98 -0.92
C VAL A 89 2.25 1.73 -1.22
N LEU A 90 1.30 1.72 -0.27
CA LEU A 90 0.12 2.58 -0.33
C LEU A 90 0.46 3.93 0.32
N ILE A 91 0.31 4.98 -0.47
CA ILE A 91 0.48 6.36 -0.05
C ILE A 91 -0.35 7.26 -0.95
N ASN A 92 -0.96 8.31 -0.39
CA ASN A 92 -1.74 9.29 -1.15
C ASN A 92 -2.84 8.64 -2.03
N GLY A 93 -3.48 7.57 -1.53
CA GLY A 93 -4.49 6.80 -2.26
C GLY A 93 -3.97 6.04 -3.49
N ARG A 94 -2.64 5.81 -3.59
CA ARG A 94 -1.98 5.16 -4.73
C ARG A 94 -1.09 4.02 -4.26
N ILE A 95 -1.05 2.95 -5.05
CA ILE A 95 -0.04 1.90 -4.90
C ILE A 95 1.17 2.22 -5.77
N LEU A 96 2.33 2.36 -5.12
CA LEU A 96 3.63 2.40 -5.77
C LEU A 96 4.25 1.01 -5.71
N VAL A 97 4.82 0.56 -6.84
CA VAL A 97 5.45 -0.76 -6.98
C VAL A 97 6.97 -0.60 -6.93
N ASN A 98 7.61 -1.26 -5.97
CA ASN A 98 9.05 -1.17 -5.74
C ASN A 98 9.60 0.28 -5.73
N PRO A 99 8.95 1.24 -5.05
CA PRO A 99 9.37 2.64 -5.12
C PRO A 99 10.71 2.86 -4.42
N SER A 100 11.46 3.82 -4.93
CA SER A 100 12.55 4.43 -4.19
C SER A 100 12.02 5.28 -3.02
N VAL A 101 12.88 5.51 -2.03
CA VAL A 101 12.56 6.37 -0.87
C VAL A 101 12.19 7.80 -1.31
N LEU A 102 12.82 8.30 -2.37
CA LEU A 102 12.54 9.62 -2.92
C LEU A 102 11.13 9.71 -3.52
N GLU A 103 10.66 8.67 -4.22
CA GLU A 103 9.30 8.61 -4.74
C GLU A 103 8.28 8.60 -3.60
N ILE A 104 8.54 7.80 -2.54
CA ILE A 104 7.67 7.78 -1.36
C ILE A 104 7.62 9.16 -0.69
N LEU A 105 8.77 9.81 -0.50
CA LEU A 105 8.85 11.16 0.08
C LEU A 105 8.10 12.19 -0.76
N THR A 106 8.20 12.10 -2.09
CA THR A 106 7.52 13.00 -3.01
C THR A 106 6.01 12.91 -2.86
N GLU A 107 5.46 11.69 -2.81
CA GLU A 107 4.03 11.48 -2.58
C GLU A 107 3.60 11.86 -1.16
N TYR A 108 4.41 11.53 -0.16
CA TYR A 108 4.14 11.85 1.24
C TYR A 108 3.98 13.36 1.45
N ASN A 109 4.89 14.15 0.88
CA ASN A 109 4.89 15.60 1.02
C ASN A 109 3.68 16.27 0.37
N GLN A 110 3.05 15.65 -0.64
CA GLN A 110 1.80 16.15 -1.23
C GLN A 110 0.61 16.03 -0.28
N MET A 111 0.67 15.13 0.70
CA MET A 111 -0.38 14.93 1.70
C MET A 111 -0.24 15.87 2.90
N LEU A 112 0.91 16.55 3.04
CA LEU A 112 1.12 17.49 4.14
C LEU A 112 0.35 18.78 3.85
N PRO A 113 -0.30 19.37 4.87
CA PRO A 113 -0.96 20.67 4.70
C PRO A 113 0.06 21.70 4.23
N THR A 114 -0.31 22.45 3.18
CA THR A 114 0.48 23.60 2.74
C THR A 114 0.41 24.66 3.83
N ILE A 115 1.56 25.05 4.36
CA ILE A 115 1.69 26.10 5.39
C ILE A 115 1.49 27.47 4.75
#